data_AF-A0A2S2R039-F1
#
_entry.id   AF-A0A2S2R039-F1
#
_cell.length_a   1.000
_cell.length_b   1.000
_cell.length_c   1.000
_cell.angle_alpha   90.00
_cell.angle_beta   90.00
_cell.angle_gamma   90.00
#
_symmetry.space_group_name_H-M   'P 1'
#
loop_
_entity.id
_entity.type
_entity.pdbx_description
1 polymer ?
#
loop_
_entity_poly.entity_id
_entity_poly.type
_entity_poly.pdbx_seq_one_letter_code
_entity_poly.pdbx_strand_id
1 'polypeptide(L)'
;MLSSEDNKRTYVFSTYFYSTLAKKKLAGDPPFGNSLTRFQRVQKWTKNINIFQKDFIFIPINENYHWYIVVICYPYLDGPLYWDGTSAQGLGEDDELIDRNVRSL
;
A
#
# COMPACT_ATOMS: atom_id res chain seq x y z
N MET A 1 7.34 14.93 13.28
CA MET A 1 6.47 13.74 13.28
C MET A 1 5.25 14.03 12.43
N LEU A 2 4.71 13.04 11.72
CA LEU A 2 3.45 13.19 10.97
C LEU A 2 2.32 13.62 11.92
N SER A 3 1.33 14.35 11.40
CA SER A 3 0.15 14.68 12.17
C SER A 3 -0.60 13.40 12.56
N SER A 4 -1.45 13.47 13.59
CA SER A 4 -2.29 12.32 13.97
C SER A 4 -3.21 11.88 12.83
N GLU A 5 -3.58 12.80 11.93
CA GLU A 5 -4.39 12.51 10.76
C GLU A 5 -3.59 11.77 9.69
N ASP A 6 -2.40 12.28 9.34
CA ASP A 6 -1.52 11.64 8.36
C ASP A 6 -1.11 10.22 8.81
N ASN A 7 -0.88 10.00 10.11
CA ASN A 7 -0.57 8.66 10.63
C ASN A 7 -1.75 7.68 10.47
N LYS A 8 -2.99 8.16 10.52
CA LYS A 8 -4.18 7.33 10.28
C LYS A 8 -4.32 7.00 8.80
N ARG A 9 -4.04 7.96 7.93
CA ARG A 9 -4.20 7.83 6.47
C ARG A 9 -3.01 7.15 5.78
N THR A 10 -1.86 7.05 6.44
CA THR A 10 -0.64 6.49 5.83
C THR A 10 -0.11 5.26 6.56
N TYR A 11 0.68 4.47 5.84
CA TYR A 11 1.50 3.40 6.40
C TYR A 11 2.86 3.37 5.70
N VAL A 12 3.95 3.30 6.48
CA VAL A 12 5.31 3.26 5.94
C VAL A 12 5.95 1.94 6.32
N PHE A 13 6.30 1.14 5.33
CA PHE A 13 7.10 -0.06 5.55
C PHE A 13 8.55 0.30 5.86
N SER A 14 9.24 -0.56 6.61
CA SER A 14 10.70 -0.52 6.67
C SER A 14 11.31 -1.03 5.36
N THR A 15 12.55 -0.64 5.08
CA THR A 15 13.32 -1.13 3.91
C THR A 15 13.52 -2.65 3.90
N TYR A 16 13.36 -3.30 5.06
CA TYR A 16 13.41 -4.75 5.19
C TYR A 16 12.20 -5.45 4.56
N PHE A 17 11.07 -4.76 4.38
CA PHE A 17 9.88 -5.34 3.78
C PHE A 17 10.15 -5.80 2.35
N TYR A 18 10.57 -4.87 1.48
CA TYR A 18 10.80 -5.18 0.07
C TYR A 18 11.90 -6.22 -0.10
N SER A 19 13.03 -6.05 0.59
CA SER A 19 14.13 -7.01 0.53
C SER A 19 13.72 -8.42 1.00
N THR A 20 12.83 -8.54 1.99
CA THR A 20 12.32 -9.85 2.44
C THR A 20 11.27 -10.45 1.49
N LEU A 21 10.43 -9.61 0.90
CA LEU A 21 9.45 -10.00 -0.10
C LEU A 21 10.13 -10.50 -1.38
N ALA A 22 11.08 -9.71 -1.89
CA ALA A 22 11.79 -9.93 -3.15
C ALA A 22 12.97 -10.92 -3.05
N LYS A 23 13.32 -11.39 -1.84
CA LYS A 23 14.34 -12.43 -1.63
C LYS A 23 14.12 -13.59 -2.60
N LYS A 24 15.20 -13.95 -3.30
CA LYS A 24 15.25 -15.13 -4.16
C LYS A 24 14.85 -16.38 -3.38
N LYS A 25 14.37 -17.36 -4.13
CA LYS A 25 13.96 -18.68 -3.65
C LYS A 25 14.90 -19.21 -2.56
N LEU A 26 14.35 -19.53 -1.40
CA LEU A 26 15.10 -20.13 -0.29
C LEU A 26 15.19 -21.65 -0.47
N ALA A 27 16.17 -22.29 0.17
CA ALA A 27 16.25 -23.75 0.21
C ALA A 27 14.98 -24.31 0.86
N GLY A 28 14.25 -25.16 0.13
CA GLY A 28 12.94 -25.70 0.55
C GLY A 28 11.72 -25.03 -0.08
N ASP A 29 11.87 -23.93 -0.82
CA ASP A 29 10.77 -23.34 -1.57
C ASP A 29 10.34 -24.29 -2.73
N PRO A 30 9.04 -24.36 -3.05
CA PRO A 30 8.55 -25.15 -4.17
C PRO A 30 9.21 -24.74 -5.51
N PRO A 31 9.33 -25.67 -6.48
CA PRO A 31 9.99 -25.47 -7.78
C PRO A 31 9.51 -24.21 -8.50
N PHE A 32 8.20 -23.96 -8.47
CA PHE A 32 7.58 -22.71 -8.93
C PHE A 32 7.25 -21.86 -7.70
N GLY A 33 8.16 -20.96 -7.34
CA GLY A 33 7.97 -20.04 -6.23
C GLY A 33 6.69 -19.23 -6.44
N ASN A 34 5.63 -19.55 -5.70
CA ASN A 34 4.35 -18.88 -5.87
C ASN A 34 4.31 -17.58 -5.05
N SER A 35 3.38 -16.68 -5.37
CA SER A 35 3.17 -15.42 -4.64
C SER A 35 2.92 -15.67 -3.14
N LEU A 36 2.29 -16.80 -2.80
CA LEU A 36 1.96 -17.17 -1.42
C LEU A 36 3.20 -17.40 -0.56
N THR A 37 4.23 -18.11 -1.03
CA THR A 37 5.45 -18.31 -0.22
C THR A 37 6.20 -17.01 0.05
N ARG A 38 6.20 -16.08 -0.92
CA ARG A 38 6.79 -14.75 -0.74
C ARG A 38 5.99 -13.92 0.26
N PHE A 39 4.66 -13.96 0.18
CA PHE A 39 3.76 -13.31 1.13
C PHE A 39 3.95 -13.83 2.56
N GLN A 40 4.06 -15.15 2.76
CA GLN A 40 4.23 -15.76 4.09
C GLN A 40 5.44 -15.20 4.87
N ARG A 41 6.50 -14.76 4.17
CA ARG A 41 7.68 -14.17 4.81
C ARG A 41 7.44 -12.77 5.38
N VAL A 42 6.49 -12.04 4.80
CA VAL A 42 6.20 -10.65 5.18
C VAL A 42 4.84 -10.47 5.85
N GLN A 43 4.01 -11.52 5.92
CA GLN A 43 2.65 -11.47 6.47
C GLN A 43 2.56 -10.84 7.88
N LYS A 44 3.62 -10.97 8.69
CA LYS A 44 3.64 -10.43 10.06
C LYS A 44 3.71 -8.90 10.11
N TRP A 45 4.21 -8.24 9.06
CA TRP A 45 4.31 -6.78 9.02
C TRP A 45 2.93 -6.13 9.07
N THR A 46 1.90 -6.79 8.56
CA THR A 46 0.51 -6.30 8.54
C THR A 46 -0.38 -7.02 9.54
N LYS A 47 0.19 -7.76 10.51
CA LYS A 47 -0.60 -8.58 11.44
C LYS A 47 -1.60 -7.77 12.27
N ASN A 48 -1.21 -6.57 12.71
CA ASN A 48 -1.99 -5.73 13.62
C ASN A 48 -2.51 -4.46 12.95
N ILE A 49 -2.48 -4.38 11.62
CA ILE A 49 -2.87 -3.19 10.89
C ILE A 49 -3.48 -3.55 9.54
N ASN A 50 -4.66 -3.01 9.27
CA ASN A 50 -5.26 -3.12 7.95
C ASN A 50 -4.69 -2.02 7.04
N ILE A 51 -3.75 -2.38 6.18
CA ILE A 51 -3.12 -1.43 5.26
C ILE A 51 -4.04 -1.05 4.09
N PHE A 52 -5.08 -1.83 3.80
CA PHE A 52 -6.03 -1.52 2.72
C PHE A 52 -6.97 -0.38 3.09
N GLN A 53 -7.12 -0.04 4.36
CA GLN A 53 -7.88 1.13 4.84
C GLN A 53 -7.04 2.42 4.86
N LYS A 54 -5.80 2.39 4.37
CA LYS A 54 -4.93 3.55 4.26
C LYS A 54 -5.14 4.21 2.92
N ASP A 55 -4.89 5.51 2.85
CA ASP A 55 -4.80 6.24 1.58
C ASP A 55 -3.44 6.06 0.92
N PHE A 56 -2.36 6.00 1.71
CA PHE A 56 -1.01 5.86 1.16
C PHE A 56 -0.21 4.78 1.87
N ILE A 57 0.41 3.90 1.09
CA ILE A 57 1.39 2.93 1.56
C ILE A 57 2.73 3.25 0.92
N PHE A 58 3.72 3.58 1.74
CA PHE A 58 5.08 3.89 1.31
C PHE A 58 5.97 2.66 1.51
N ILE A 59 6.65 2.26 0.43
CA ILE A 59 7.65 1.19 0.44
C ILE A 59 8.99 1.80 0.00
N PRO A 60 9.84 2.21 0.96
CA PRO A 60 11.18 2.66 0.64
C PRO A 60 12.06 1.47 0.23
N ILE A 61 12.79 1.62 -0.87
CA ILE A 61 13.64 0.57 -1.42
C ILE A 61 15.07 1.12 -1.58
N ASN A 62 16.03 0.34 -1.11
CA ASN A 62 17.45 0.57 -1.31
C ASN A 62 18.04 -0.69 -1.96
N GLU A 63 18.41 -0.57 -3.23
CA GLU A 63 19.09 -1.62 -3.98
C GLU A 63 20.33 -1.05 -4.63
N ASN A 64 21.48 -1.71 -4.47
CA ASN A 64 22.76 -1.30 -5.08
C ASN A 64 23.11 0.18 -4.82
N TYR A 65 22.87 0.67 -3.59
CA TYR A 65 23.09 2.07 -3.20
C TYR A 65 22.20 3.09 -3.93
N HIS A 66 21.18 2.63 -4.68
CA HIS A 66 20.19 3.45 -5.33
C HIS A 66 18.88 3.44 -4.53
N TRP A 67 18.43 4.62 -4.11
CA TRP A 67 17.20 4.80 -3.36
C TRP A 67 16.05 5.18 -4.27
N TYR A 68 14.94 4.45 -4.12
CA TYR A 68 13.68 4.79 -4.76
C TYR A 68 12.51 4.39 -3.84
N ILE A 69 11.31 4.90 -4.13
CA ILE A 69 10.13 4.68 -3.30
C ILE A 69 9.00 4.21 -4.20
N VAL A 70 8.32 3.16 -3.77
CA VAL A 70 7.01 2.78 -4.32
C VAL A 70 5.94 3.35 -3.41
N VAL A 71 4.95 4.00 -4.02
CA VAL A 71 3.77 4.53 -3.32
C VAL A 71 2.55 3.82 -3.90
N ILE A 72 1.79 3.15 -3.03
CA ILE A 72 0.46 2.62 -3.38
C ILE A 72 -0.55 3.63 -2.87
N CYS A 73 -1.34 4.19 -3.78
CA CYS A 73 -2.37 5.18 -3.49
C CYS A 73 -3.75 4.51 -3.51
N TYR A 74 -4.57 4.82 -2.51
CA TYR A 74 -5.98 4.44 -2.40
C TYR A 74 -6.24 2.94 -2.65
N PRO A 75 -5.55 2.02 -1.93
CA PRO A 75 -5.65 0.57 -2.11
C PRO A 75 -7.04 -0.03 -1.82
N TYR A 76 -7.97 0.74 -1.27
CA TYR A 76 -9.37 0.34 -1.07
C TYR A 76 -10.27 0.56 -2.29
N LEU A 77 -9.80 1.23 -3.33
CA LEU A 77 -10.61 1.45 -4.52
C LEU A 77 -10.77 0.14 -5.30
N ASP A 78 -12.02 -0.21 -5.61
CA ASP A 78 -12.36 -1.39 -6.41
C ASP A 78 -12.04 -1.25 -7.91
N GLY A 79 -11.69 -0.03 -8.35
CA GLY A 79 -11.41 0.26 -9.75
C GLY A 79 -10.62 1.55 -9.97
N PRO A 80 -10.11 1.78 -11.20
CA PRO A 80 -9.39 2.98 -11.54
C PRO A 80 -10.32 4.20 -11.52
N LEU A 81 -9.87 5.27 -10.88
CA LEU A 81 -10.46 6.59 -11.03
C LEU A 81 -9.75 7.32 -12.18
N TYR A 82 -10.54 7.87 -13.08
CA TYR A 82 -10.04 8.73 -14.14
C TYR A 82 -10.31 10.17 -13.75
N TRP A 83 -9.30 10.99 -13.88
CA TRP A 83 -9.48 12.44 -13.80
C TRP A 83 -10.41 12.87 -14.93
N ASP A 84 -11.52 13.52 -14.59
CA ASP A 84 -12.54 13.96 -15.54
C ASP A 84 -12.39 15.43 -15.97
N GLY A 85 -11.42 16.16 -15.42
CA GLY A 85 -11.17 17.56 -15.75
C GLY A 85 -12.09 18.56 -15.04
N THR A 86 -13.14 18.09 -14.38
CA THR A 86 -14.19 18.92 -13.76
C THR A 86 -14.02 19.09 -12.25
N SER A 87 -13.24 18.22 -11.62
CA SER A 87 -13.06 18.11 -10.15
C SER A 87 -12.15 19.19 -9.54
N ALA A 88 -11.63 20.15 -10.33
CA ALA A 88 -10.87 21.29 -9.82
C ALA A 88 -11.74 22.34 -9.08
N GLN A 89 -13.07 22.20 -9.09
CA GLN A 89 -14.00 23.08 -8.37
C GLN A 89 -14.89 22.27 -7.41
N GLY A 90 -14.31 21.54 -6.46
CA GLY A 90 -15.14 20.82 -5.49
C GLY A 90 -14.36 19.95 -4.52
N LEU A 91 -13.47 20.52 -3.71
CA LEU A 91 -12.76 19.83 -2.62
C LEU A 91 -13.69 19.38 -1.45
N GLY A 92 -14.99 19.13 -1.71
CA GLY A 92 -15.98 18.77 -0.70
C GLY A 92 -16.93 17.64 -1.09
N GLU A 93 -17.24 17.46 -2.39
CA GLU A 93 -18.18 16.41 -2.83
C GLU A 93 -17.48 15.07 -3.12
N ASP A 94 -16.22 15.08 -3.57
CA ASP A 94 -15.50 13.85 -3.90
C ASP A 94 -15.11 13.05 -2.65
N ASP A 95 -14.76 13.72 -1.55
CA ASP A 95 -14.54 13.05 -0.26
C ASP A 95 -15.83 12.42 0.26
N GLU A 96 -17.00 13.05 0.05
CA GLU A 96 -18.31 12.46 0.38
C GLU A 96 -18.68 11.29 -0.55
N LEU A 97 -18.36 11.36 -1.84
CA LEU A 97 -18.62 10.25 -2.79
C LEU A 97 -17.73 9.03 -2.51
N ILE A 98 -16.46 9.25 -2.15
CA ILE A 98 -15.55 8.19 -1.72
C ILE A 98 -16.05 7.58 -0.40
N ASP A 99 -16.37 8.40 0.60
CA ASP A 99 -16.88 7.94 1.90
C ASP A 99 -18.25 7.24 1.75
N ARG A 100 -19.11 7.67 0.82
CA ARG A 100 -20.42 7.05 0.56
C ARG A 100 -20.30 5.68 -0.09
N ASN A 101 -19.39 5.50 -1.06
CA ASN A 101 -19.14 4.18 -1.65
C ASN A 101 -18.46 3.22 -0.67
N VAL A 102 -17.65 3.74 0.26
CA VAL A 102 -17.01 2.95 1.33
C VAL A 102 -17.98 2.59 2.45
N ARG A 103 -18.98 3.43 2.77
CA ARG A 103 -19.97 3.20 3.84
C ARG A 103 -21.21 2.42 3.44
N SER A 104 -21.45 2.18 2.15
CA SER A 104 -22.63 1.43 1.67
C SER A 104 -22.45 -0.09 1.63
N LEU A 105 -21.37 -0.62 2.23
CA LEU A 105 -21.06 -2.05 2.38
C LEU A 105 -20.75 -2.37 3.85
#